data_AF-A0A8B9FQX1-F1
#
_entry.id   AF-A0A8B9FQX1-F1
#
_cell.length_a   1.000
_cell.length_b   1.000
_cell.length_c   1.000
_cell.angle_alpha   90.00
_cell.angle_beta   90.00
_cell.angle_gamma   90.00
#
_symmetry.space_group_name_H-M   'P 1'
#
loop_
_entity.id
_entity.type
_entity.pdbx_description
1 polymer ?
#
loop_
_entity_poly.entity_id
_entity_poly.type
_entity_poly.pdbx_seq_one_letter_code
_entity_poly.pdbx_strand_id
1 'polypeptide(L)'
;MKDHKISPNFTAKISQAGLEFPQKEDHAGLAKWAHQKCGHLREKATYRWAEESGIAMSLDMIKTITAQRPICQHAHKCLVPNIVKGQLGRGKLPRQIWQMDYTGPLL
;
A
#
# COMPACT_ATOMS: atom_id res chain seq x y z
N MET A 1 40.71 34.55 -4.23
CA MET A 1 40.94 33.08 -4.18
C MET A 1 39.59 32.38 -4.14
N LYS A 2 39.21 31.81 -5.30
CA LYS A 2 38.24 30.73 -5.56
C LYS A 2 36.80 30.86 -5.03
N ASP A 3 35.96 31.45 -5.88
CA ASP A 3 34.51 31.28 -5.88
C ASP A 3 34.14 29.81 -6.19
N HIS A 4 33.38 29.18 -5.29
CA HIS A 4 32.82 27.85 -5.50
C HIS A 4 31.59 27.95 -6.42
N LYS A 5 31.77 27.70 -7.72
CA LYS A 5 30.66 27.50 -8.65
C LYS A 5 30.10 26.08 -8.50
N ILE A 6 28.88 26.02 -7.99
CA ILE A 6 27.99 24.85 -8.00
C ILE A 6 27.80 24.40 -9.45
N SER A 7 28.10 23.13 -9.72
CA SER A 7 27.99 22.50 -11.04
C SER A 7 26.53 22.44 -11.49
N PRO A 8 26.17 22.89 -12.70
CA PRO A 8 24.81 22.81 -13.19
C PRO A 8 24.48 21.37 -13.62
N ASN A 9 23.41 20.86 -13.01
CA ASN A 9 22.43 19.89 -13.51
C ASN A 9 22.84 19.08 -14.76
N PHE A 10 23.07 17.78 -14.55
CA PHE A 10 23.14 16.79 -15.63
C PHE A 10 21.74 16.59 -16.23
N THR A 11 21.33 17.47 -17.13
CA THR A 11 20.15 17.27 -17.98
C THR A 11 20.53 16.30 -19.09
N ALA A 12 20.35 15.00 -18.82
CA ALA A 12 20.40 13.98 -19.85
C ALA A 12 19.28 14.24 -20.87
N LYS A 13 19.65 14.75 -22.06
CA LYS A 13 18.76 14.82 -23.21
C LYS A 13 18.53 13.39 -23.72
N ILE A 14 17.37 12.83 -23.43
CA ILE A 14 16.91 11.60 -24.07
C ILE A 14 16.43 11.98 -25.46
N SER A 15 17.24 11.65 -26.47
CA SER A 15 16.85 11.76 -27.88
C SER A 15 15.75 10.73 -28.17
N GLN A 16 14.59 11.22 -28.59
CA GLN A 16 13.47 10.43 -29.07
C GLN A 16 13.87 9.68 -30.35
N ALA A 17 14.31 8.44 -30.19
CA ALA A 17 14.25 7.44 -31.25
C ALA A 17 12.96 6.63 -31.02
N GLY A 18 12.10 6.59 -32.03
CA GLY A 18 10.80 5.93 -31.97
C GLY A 18 10.90 4.42 -31.79
N LEU A 19 11.07 3.98 -30.55
CA LEU A 19 10.53 2.70 -30.10
C LEU A 19 9.26 2.99 -29.30
N GLU A 20 8.13 2.65 -29.90
CA GLU A 20 6.89 2.36 -29.19
C GLU A 20 7.15 1.11 -28.32
N PHE A 21 7.89 1.29 -27.22
CA PHE A 21 7.88 0.33 -26.12
C PHE A 21 6.50 0.41 -25.47
N PRO A 22 5.94 -0.69 -24.95
CA PRO A 22 4.67 -0.64 -24.24
C PRO A 22 4.84 0.18 -22.96
N GLN A 23 4.62 1.50 -23.03
CA GLN A 23 4.77 2.43 -21.89
C GLN A 23 3.99 1.94 -20.66
N LYS A 24 2.87 1.25 -20.86
CA LYS A 24 2.05 0.68 -19.79
C LYS A 24 2.78 -0.35 -18.92
N GLU A 25 3.69 -1.14 -19.48
CA GLU A 25 4.37 -2.23 -18.76
C GLU A 25 5.52 -1.69 -17.90
N ASP A 26 6.28 -0.74 -18.44
CA ASP A 26 7.39 -0.08 -17.75
C ASP A 26 6.91 0.72 -16.53
N HIS A 27 5.78 1.43 -16.65
CA HIS A 27 5.20 2.17 -15.54
C HIS A 27 4.61 1.26 -14.45
N ALA A 28 4.10 0.08 -14.82
CA ALA A 28 3.55 -0.88 -13.85
C ALA A 28 4.68 -1.55 -13.03
N GLY A 29 5.81 -1.85 -13.67
CA GLY A 29 7.00 -2.35 -12.99
C GLY A 29 7.56 -1.35 -11.98
N LEU A 30 7.73 -0.09 -12.40
CA LEU A 30 8.21 1.00 -11.54
C LEU A 30 7.27 1.24 -10.35
N ALA A 31 5.96 1.25 -10.58
CA ALA A 31 5.01 1.47 -9.51
C ALA A 31 4.91 0.30 -8.52
N LYS A 32 5.11 -0.95 -8.99
CA LYS A 32 5.30 -2.12 -8.10
C LYS A 32 6.55 -1.98 -7.24
N TRP A 33 7.64 -1.48 -7.82
CA TRP A 33 8.90 -1.28 -7.11
C TRP A 33 8.81 -0.16 -6.07
N ALA A 34 8.23 0.99 -6.44
CA ALA A 34 7.95 2.11 -5.55
C ALA A 34 7.08 1.69 -4.35
N HIS A 35 6.00 0.95 -4.61
CA HIS A 35 5.12 0.43 -3.57
C HIS A 35 5.82 -0.55 -2.61
N GLN A 36 6.79 -1.31 -3.10
CA GLN A 36 7.59 -2.21 -2.26
C GLN A 36 8.62 -1.43 -1.43
N LYS A 37 9.25 -0.39 -2.00
CA LYS A 37 10.23 0.46 -1.30
C LYS A 37 9.61 1.33 -0.22
N CYS A 38 8.36 1.77 -0.40
CA CYS A 38 7.64 2.48 0.65
C CYS A 38 7.15 1.56 1.79
N GLY A 39 7.35 0.24 1.71
CA GLY A 39 6.91 -0.69 2.76
C GLY A 39 5.43 -1.03 2.70
N HIS A 40 4.88 -1.18 1.49
CA HIS A 40 3.46 -1.48 1.27
C HIS A 40 2.49 -0.40 1.82
N LEU A 41 2.98 0.82 1.98
CA LEU A 41 2.15 1.93 2.42
C LEU A 41 1.07 2.25 1.36
N ARG A 42 -0.01 2.86 1.83
CA ARG A 42 -1.17 3.24 1.00
C ARG A 42 -0.75 4.20 -0.14
N GLU A 43 -1.65 4.35 -1.09
CA GLU A 43 -1.47 5.08 -2.35
C GLU A 43 -0.73 6.41 -2.22
N LYS A 44 -1.12 7.26 -1.26
CA LYS A 44 -0.50 8.58 -1.04
C LYS A 44 0.98 8.50 -0.65
N ALA A 45 1.37 7.51 0.13
CA ALA A 45 2.77 7.34 0.54
C ALA A 45 3.62 6.81 -0.62
N THR A 46 3.05 5.93 -1.45
CA THR A 46 3.71 5.47 -2.68
C THR A 46 3.86 6.61 -3.69
N TYR A 47 2.86 7.48 -3.81
CA TYR A 47 2.91 8.67 -4.66
C TYR A 47 3.98 9.66 -4.19
N ARG A 48 4.00 10.00 -2.91
CA ARG A 48 5.00 10.92 -2.33
C ARG A 48 6.42 10.38 -2.49
N TRP A 49 6.63 9.07 -2.27
CA TRP A 49 7.93 8.45 -2.49
C TRP A 49 8.38 8.54 -3.95
N ALA A 50 7.46 8.34 -4.89
CA ALA A 50 7.76 8.46 -6.32
C ALA A 50 8.12 9.91 -6.70
N GLU A 51 7.40 10.89 -6.16
CA GLU A 51 7.68 12.32 -6.33
C GLU A 51 9.06 12.70 -5.76
N GLU A 52 9.36 12.29 -4.52
CA GLU A 52 10.67 12.48 -3.87
C GLU A 52 11.81 11.81 -4.65
N SER A 53 11.51 10.73 -5.37
CA SER A 53 12.47 9.99 -6.19
C SER A 53 12.56 10.50 -7.64
N GLY A 54 11.80 11.53 -8.02
CA GLY A 54 11.77 12.08 -9.38
C GLY A 54 11.09 11.18 -10.43
N ILE A 55 10.30 10.20 -9.99
CA ILE A 55 9.60 9.24 -10.85
C ILE A 55 8.16 9.71 -11.07
N ALA A 56 7.85 10.12 -12.30
CA ALA A 56 6.48 10.47 -12.67
C ALA A 56 5.59 9.22 -12.69
N MET A 57 4.64 9.15 -11.76
CA MET A 57 3.70 8.03 -11.63
C MET A 57 2.26 8.53 -11.51
N SER A 58 1.35 7.88 -12.24
CA SER A 58 -0.09 8.13 -12.13
C SER A 58 -0.65 7.53 -10.84
N LEU A 59 -1.49 8.30 -10.15
CA LEU A 59 -2.19 7.86 -8.94
C LEU A 59 -3.09 6.65 -9.22
N ASP A 60 -3.71 6.57 -10.40
CA ASP A 60 -4.57 5.44 -10.79
C ASP A 60 -3.78 4.15 -11.01
N MET A 61 -2.55 4.27 -11.48
CA MET A 61 -1.65 3.12 -11.59
C MET A 61 -1.27 2.61 -10.20
N ILE A 62 -0.95 3.52 -9.27
CA ILE A 62 -0.64 3.17 -7.87
C ILE A 62 -1.83 2.48 -7.19
N LYS A 63 -3.04 3.01 -7.37
CA LYS A 63 -4.30 2.41 -6.88
C LYS A 63 -4.45 0.98 -7.39
N THR A 64 -4.30 0.80 -8.70
CA THR A 64 -4.46 -0.51 -9.35
C THR A 64 -3.48 -1.53 -8.77
N ILE A 65 -2.21 -1.17 -8.60
CA ILE A 65 -1.17 -2.08 -8.14
C ILE A 65 -1.30 -2.38 -6.65
N THR A 66 -1.68 -1.38 -5.85
CA THR A 66 -1.97 -1.56 -4.41
C THR A 66 -3.16 -2.49 -4.23
N ALA A 67 -4.19 -2.35 -5.07
CA ALA A 67 -5.38 -3.19 -5.05
C ALA A 67 -5.10 -4.63 -5.52
N GLN A 68 -4.16 -4.85 -6.45
CA GLN A 68 -3.85 -6.18 -7.00
C GLN A 68 -2.85 -7.00 -6.15
N ARG A 69 -2.09 -6.38 -5.23
CA ARG A 69 -1.10 -7.08 -4.39
C ARG A 69 -1.80 -7.88 -3.27
N PRO A 70 -1.65 -9.22 -3.21
CA PRO A 70 -2.33 -10.05 -2.20
C PRO A 70 -2.01 -9.69 -0.75
N ILE A 71 -0.76 -9.32 -0.46
CA ILE A 71 -0.31 -8.90 0.87
C ILE A 71 -1.09 -7.66 1.35
N CYS A 72 -1.27 -6.69 0.46
CA CYS A 72 -1.97 -5.44 0.76
C CYS A 72 -3.48 -5.66 0.89
N GLN A 73 -4.05 -6.54 0.05
CA GLN A 73 -5.45 -6.96 0.19
C GLN A 73 -5.70 -7.66 1.52
N HIS A 74 -4.81 -8.56 1.94
CA HIS A 74 -4.96 -9.30 3.19
C HIS A 74 -4.85 -8.36 4.40
N ALA A 75 -3.83 -7.49 4.42
CA ALA A 75 -3.69 -6.47 5.46
C ALA A 75 -4.92 -5.55 5.53
N HIS A 76 -5.48 -5.14 4.39
CA HIS A 76 -6.70 -4.34 4.34
C HIS A 76 -7.91 -5.09 4.92
N LYS A 77 -8.06 -6.38 4.62
CA LYS A 77 -9.15 -7.22 5.18
C LYS A 77 -9.06 -7.33 6.71
N CYS A 78 -7.85 -7.45 7.27
CA CYS A 78 -7.67 -7.50 8.72
C CYS A 78 -8.04 -6.18 9.42
N LEU A 79 -7.92 -5.03 8.75
CA LEU A 79 -8.27 -3.73 9.30
C LEU A 79 -9.78 -3.45 9.31
N VAL A 80 -10.55 -4.17 8.48
CA VAL A 80 -12.02 -4.09 8.55
C VAL A 80 -12.45 -4.96 9.72
N PRO A 81 -12.93 -4.36 10.84
CA PRO A 81 -13.35 -5.16 11.97
C PRO A 81 -14.51 -6.06 11.52
N ASN A 82 -14.32 -7.38 11.66
CA ASN A 82 -15.42 -8.32 11.50
C ASN A 82 -16.30 -8.22 12.75
N ILE A 83 -17.09 -7.13 12.82
CA ILE A 83 -18.09 -6.95 13.86
C ILE A 83 -19.20 -7.92 13.51
N VAL A 84 -19.21 -9.08 14.18
CA VAL A 84 -20.34 -10.00 14.13
C VAL A 84 -21.56 -9.25 14.68
N LYS A 85 -22.42 -8.78 13.77
CA LYS A 85 -23.67 -8.12 14.13
C LYS A 85 -24.72 -9.20 14.39
N GLY A 86 -25.24 -9.23 15.60
CA GLY A 86 -26.27 -10.17 16.03
C GLY A 86 -26.50 -10.07 17.53
N GLN A 87 -27.66 -10.55 17.98
CA GLN A 87 -27.94 -10.69 19.40
C GLN A 87 -27.60 -12.11 19.83
N LEU A 88 -26.72 -12.25 20.82
CA LEU A 88 -26.43 -13.55 21.43
C LEU A 88 -27.71 -14.11 22.05
N GLY A 89 -28.09 -15.33 21.68
CA GLY A 89 -29.23 -16.01 22.28
C GLY A 89 -28.94 -16.31 23.76
N ARG A 90 -29.67 -15.66 24.67
CA ARG A 90 -29.50 -15.83 26.13
C ARG A 90 -30.53 -16.77 26.78
N GLY A 91 -31.39 -17.40 25.98
CA GLY A 91 -32.55 -18.16 26.45
C GLY A 91 -33.67 -17.22 26.91
N LYS A 92 -34.89 -17.77 27.05
CA LYS A 92 -36.07 -17.04 27.56
C LYS A 92 -36.33 -17.31 29.03
N LEU A 93 -35.84 -18.43 29.54
CA LEU A 93 -36.01 -18.88 30.92
C LEU A 93 -34.64 -19.10 31.60
N PRO A 94 -34.59 -19.06 32.94
CA PRO A 94 -33.40 -19.44 33.68
C PRO A 94 -32.91 -20.84 33.29
N ARG A 95 -31.58 -21.03 33.30
CA ARG A 95 -30.89 -22.31 33.07
C ARG A 95 -31.00 -22.90 31.66
N GLN A 96 -31.41 -22.12 30.66
CA GLN A 96 -31.52 -22.60 29.27
C GLN A 96 -30.20 -22.52 28.49
N ILE A 97 -29.41 -21.46 28.70
CA ILE A 97 -28.15 -21.24 27.97
C ILE A 97 -27.08 -20.78 28.96
N TRP A 98 -25.92 -21.42 28.87
CA TRP A 98 -24.74 -21.10 29.67
C TRP A 98 -23.58 -20.81 28.71
N GLN A 99 -22.90 -19.68 28.93
CA GLN A 99 -21.61 -19.40 28.29
C GLN A 99 -20.54 -19.52 29.37
N MET A 100 -19.52 -20.33 29.08
CA MET A 100 -18.40 -20.57 29.99
C MET A 100 -17.12 -20.39 29.18
N ASP A 101 -16.23 -19.57 29.69
CA ASP A 101 -14.91 -19.34 29.12
C ASP A 101 -13.88 -19.40 30.24
N TYR A 102 -12.68 -19.91 29.94
CA TYR A 102 -11.57 -19.89 30.89
C TYR A 102 -10.87 -18.55 30.82
N THR A 103 -10.65 -17.94 31.98
CA THR A 103 -9.74 -16.79 32.09
C THR A 103 -8.34 -17.30 32.37
N GLY A 104 -7.32 -16.63 31.80
CA GLY A 104 -5.92 -17.07 31.72
C GLY A 104 -5.22 -17.41 33.04
N PRO A 105 -3.91 -17.73 32.98
CA PRO A 105 -3.24 -18.57 33.98
C PRO A 105 -3.44 -18.06 35.41
N LEU A 106 -3.81 -18.99 36.29
CA LEU A 106 -3.91 -18.80 37.73
C LEU A 106 -2.48 -18.77 38.30
N LEU A 107 -1.75 -17.69 38.08
CA LEU A 107 -0.44 -17.47 38.70
C LEU A 107 -0.58 -17.26 40.20
#